data_AF-A0A1V8TVR5-F1
#
_entry.id   AF-A0A1V8TVR5-F1
#
_cell.length_a   1.000
_cell.length_b   1.000
_cell.length_c   1.000
_cell.angle_alpha   90.00
_cell.angle_beta   90.00
_cell.angle_gamma   90.00
#
_symmetry.space_group_name_H-M   'P 1'
#
loop_
_entity.id
_entity.type
_entity.pdbx_description
1 polymer ?
#
loop_
_entity_poly.entity_id
_entity_poly.type
_entity_poly.pdbx_seq_one_letter_code
_entity_poly.pdbx_strand_id
1 'polypeptide(L)'
;MASALAAPLMPFLRPMPLPRPSTIRCLLRYSTTTPCRAEDRNLVASRTASPTYPPPSMRSNLRPRESHASHRSSHPKKTRNYPIRGTSHHQPAAPKLIPTPVEPLAEELCAPNLPYFVTRTPSNELPIYTLRKRGGNMLLTRVKKIDGKIEDLRDELRVHLGLGEKEAVINRITNHVVLKGHHRPKVEQFLRERKF
;
A
#
# COMPACT_ATOMS: atom_id res chain seq x y z
N MET A 1 -37.35 -2.55 -58.34
CA MET A 1 -36.84 -1.22 -58.71
C MET A 1 -35.82 -0.78 -57.67
N ALA A 2 -34.66 -0.31 -58.13
CA ALA A 2 -33.42 -0.20 -57.37
C ALA A 2 -33.47 0.83 -56.23
N SER A 3 -33.05 0.44 -55.02
CA SER A 3 -32.74 1.37 -53.93
C SER A 3 -31.26 1.75 -54.01
N ALA A 4 -31.01 3.04 -54.24
CA ALA A 4 -29.68 3.61 -54.30
C ALA A 4 -29.02 3.62 -52.91
N LEU A 5 -27.88 2.94 -52.78
CA LEU A 5 -27.00 3.04 -51.63
C LEU A 5 -26.19 4.34 -51.76
N ALA A 6 -26.49 5.32 -50.90
CA ALA A 6 -25.71 6.55 -50.79
C ALA A 6 -24.34 6.24 -50.17
N ALA A 7 -23.27 6.49 -50.92
CA ALA A 7 -21.90 6.39 -50.41
C ALA A 7 -21.56 7.62 -49.53
N PRO A 8 -20.98 7.45 -48.33
CA PRO A 8 -20.63 8.57 -47.47
C PRO A 8 -19.36 9.29 -47.93
N LEU A 9 -19.44 10.62 -48.05
CA LEU A 9 -18.45 11.53 -48.65
C LEU A 9 -17.22 11.82 -47.76
N MET A 10 -16.99 11.06 -46.68
CA MET A 10 -15.87 11.25 -45.76
C MET A 10 -15.44 9.89 -45.14
N PRO A 11 -14.28 9.31 -45.49
CA PRO A 11 -13.88 7.98 -45.02
C PRO A 11 -13.43 7.91 -43.55
N PHE A 12 -13.31 9.05 -42.85
CA PHE A 12 -12.72 9.13 -41.50
C PHE A 12 -13.73 9.19 -40.34
N LEU A 13 -15.02 9.39 -40.61
CA LEU A 13 -16.06 9.40 -39.58
C LEU A 13 -16.86 8.10 -39.65
N ARG A 14 -16.30 7.02 -39.10
CA ARG A 14 -17.07 5.81 -38.81
C ARG A 14 -17.95 6.08 -37.57
N PRO A 15 -19.28 5.93 -37.63
CA PRO A 15 -20.10 5.97 -36.44
C PRO A 15 -19.74 4.78 -35.54
N MET A 16 -19.44 5.07 -34.27
CA MET A 16 -19.22 4.04 -33.25
C MET A 16 -20.48 3.15 -33.14
N PRO A 17 -20.35 1.82 -33.15
CA PRO A 17 -21.50 0.94 -32.98
C PRO A 17 -22.10 1.11 -31.58
N LEU A 18 -23.43 1.08 -31.49
CA LEU A 18 -24.14 1.06 -30.22
C LEU A 18 -23.69 -0.16 -29.38
N PRO A 19 -23.53 -0.01 -28.05
CA PRO A 19 -23.11 -1.12 -27.20
C PRO A 19 -24.14 -2.27 -27.24
N ARG A 20 -23.63 -3.51 -27.22
CA ARG A 20 -24.46 -4.73 -27.23
C ARG A 20 -25.39 -4.75 -25.99
N PRO A 21 -26.65 -5.18 -26.14
CA PRO A 21 -27.64 -5.18 -25.05
C PRO A 21 -27.27 -6.07 -23.85
N SER A 22 -26.31 -6.98 -24.00
CA SER A 22 -25.78 -7.79 -22.90
C SER A 22 -24.92 -6.99 -21.90
N THR A 23 -24.45 -5.80 -22.26
CA THR A 23 -23.60 -4.95 -21.41
C THR A 23 -24.40 -4.08 -20.43
N ILE A 24 -25.73 -4.00 -20.62
CA ILE A 24 -26.61 -3.15 -19.78
C ILE A 24 -27.01 -3.87 -18.47
N ARG A 25 -26.75 -5.17 -18.32
CA ARG A 25 -27.24 -5.96 -17.17
C ARG A 25 -26.31 -6.04 -15.95
N CYS A 26 -25.10 -5.49 -15.99
CA CYS A 26 -24.13 -5.66 -14.87
C CYS A 26 -23.84 -4.42 -14.03
N LEU A 27 -24.52 -3.28 -14.25
CA LEU A 27 -24.27 -2.06 -13.46
C LEU A 27 -25.42 -1.67 -12.50
N LEU A 28 -26.48 -2.48 -12.40
CA LEU A 28 -27.62 -2.23 -11.50
C LEU A 28 -27.80 -3.35 -10.46
N ARG A 29 -26.70 -3.87 -9.90
CA ARG A 29 -26.74 -4.88 -8.82
C ARG A 29 -26.39 -4.35 -7.43
N TYR A 30 -26.25 -3.03 -7.25
CA TYR A 30 -25.95 -2.41 -5.95
C TYR A 30 -26.84 -1.21 -5.64
N SER A 31 -28.13 -1.31 -5.96
CA SER A 31 -29.12 -0.35 -5.47
C SER A 31 -30.36 -1.08 -4.99
N THR A 32 -30.17 -1.95 -4.00
CA THR A 32 -31.24 -2.18 -3.02
C THR A 32 -31.08 -1.09 -1.97
N THR A 33 -31.87 -0.03 -2.10
CA THR A 33 -32.25 0.77 -0.93
C THR A 33 -32.96 -0.20 0.02
N THR A 34 -32.21 -0.79 0.94
CA THR A 34 -32.82 -1.42 2.10
C THR A 34 -33.57 -0.30 2.82
N PRO A 35 -34.89 -0.43 3.05
CA PRO A 35 -35.54 0.49 3.98
C PRO A 35 -34.78 0.34 5.30
N CYS A 36 -34.24 1.44 5.78
CA CYS A 36 -33.69 1.50 7.12
C CYS A 36 -34.78 1.01 8.08
N ARG A 37 -34.43 0.00 8.87
CA ARG A 37 -35.12 -0.47 10.08
C ARG A 37 -36.14 -1.61 9.90
N ALA A 38 -35.61 -2.79 9.62
CA ALA A 38 -36.03 -3.97 10.38
C ALA A 38 -34.87 -4.31 11.32
N GLU A 39 -35.05 -4.11 12.63
CA GLU A 39 -34.08 -4.56 13.64
C GLU A 39 -33.77 -6.04 13.39
N ASP A 40 -32.50 -6.46 13.49
CA ASP A 40 -32.15 -7.87 13.30
C ASP A 40 -32.98 -8.72 14.25
N ARG A 41 -33.74 -9.68 13.72
CA ARG A 41 -34.62 -10.55 14.52
C ARG A 41 -33.91 -11.21 15.70
N ASN A 42 -32.61 -11.47 15.56
CA ASN A 42 -31.75 -12.03 16.61
C ASN A 42 -31.44 -11.01 17.73
N LEU A 43 -31.30 -9.73 17.41
CA LEU A 43 -31.15 -8.65 18.39
C LEU A 43 -32.45 -8.43 19.17
N VAL A 44 -33.60 -8.53 18.50
CA VAL A 44 -34.91 -8.45 19.17
C VAL A 44 -35.11 -9.66 20.10
N ALA A 45 -34.78 -10.87 19.64
CA ALA A 45 -34.91 -12.09 20.43
C ALA A 45 -33.99 -12.13 21.66
N SER A 46 -32.78 -11.55 21.58
CA SER A 46 -31.87 -11.47 22.73
C SER A 46 -32.31 -10.43 23.77
N ARG A 47 -32.97 -9.35 23.35
CA ARG A 47 -33.54 -8.34 24.26
C ARG A 47 -34.76 -8.85 25.02
N THR A 48 -35.53 -9.76 24.43
CA THR A 48 -36.74 -10.36 25.04
C THR A 48 -36.49 -11.70 25.72
N ALA A 49 -35.28 -12.26 25.60
CA ALA A 49 -34.92 -13.51 26.24
C ALA A 49 -34.86 -13.36 27.77
N SER A 50 -35.23 -14.42 28.48
CA SER A 50 -35.08 -14.45 29.94
C SER A 50 -33.59 -14.42 30.33
N PRO A 51 -33.23 -13.88 31.51
CA PRO A 51 -31.85 -13.91 31.99
C PRO A 51 -31.31 -15.34 32.19
N THR A 52 -32.21 -16.33 32.23
CA THR A 52 -31.92 -17.76 32.34
C THR A 52 -31.71 -18.43 30.96
N TYR A 53 -31.80 -17.69 29.85
CA TYR A 53 -31.57 -18.22 28.51
C TYR A 53 -30.07 -18.22 28.14
N PRO A 54 -29.54 -19.29 27.51
CA PRO A 54 -30.23 -20.53 27.14
C PRO A 54 -30.47 -21.43 28.35
N PRO A 55 -31.63 -22.14 28.40
CA PRO A 55 -31.94 -23.03 29.51
C PRO A 55 -30.86 -24.12 29.65
N PRO A 56 -30.62 -24.66 30.86
CA PRO A 56 -29.61 -25.68 31.10
C PRO A 56 -29.74 -26.93 30.21
N SER A 57 -30.97 -27.25 29.78
CA SER A 57 -31.27 -28.34 28.84
C SER A 57 -30.71 -28.13 27.43
N MET A 58 -30.44 -26.87 27.03
CA MET A 58 -29.80 -26.51 25.77
C MET A 58 -28.27 -26.46 25.85
N ARG A 59 -27.69 -26.66 27.04
CA ARG A 59 -26.24 -26.86 27.16
C ARG A 59 -25.92 -28.26 26.65
N SER A 60 -25.56 -28.36 25.38
CA SER A 60 -24.96 -29.60 24.87
C SER A 60 -23.75 -29.95 25.74
N ASN A 61 -23.67 -31.21 26.18
CA ASN A 61 -22.50 -31.70 26.90
C ASN A 61 -21.26 -31.37 26.08
N LEU A 62 -20.22 -30.83 26.74
CA LEU A 62 -18.95 -30.56 26.09
C LEU A 62 -18.52 -31.82 25.35
N ARG A 63 -18.35 -31.71 24.03
CA ARG A 63 -17.85 -32.80 23.21
C ARG A 63 -16.59 -33.33 23.90
N PRO A 64 -16.53 -34.61 24.28
CA PRO A 64 -15.33 -35.17 24.87
C PRO A 64 -14.14 -34.83 23.97
N ARG A 65 -13.06 -34.32 24.57
CA ARG A 65 -11.87 -33.86 23.83
C ARG A 65 -11.30 -34.97 22.93
N GLU A 66 -11.60 -36.21 23.27
CA GLU A 66 -11.24 -37.42 22.54
C GLU A 66 -12.53 -38.19 22.23
N SER A 67 -12.89 -38.28 20.95
CA SER A 67 -14.00 -39.13 20.53
C SER A 67 -13.53 -40.58 20.51
N HIS A 68 -14.34 -41.54 20.98
CA HIS A 68 -13.97 -42.96 20.90
C HIS A 68 -13.64 -43.43 19.47
N ALA A 69 -14.12 -42.70 18.45
CA ALA A 69 -13.78 -42.87 17.05
C ALA A 69 -12.28 -42.63 16.72
N SER A 70 -11.54 -41.86 17.52
CA SER A 70 -10.09 -41.65 17.33
C SER A 70 -9.25 -42.86 17.70
N HIS A 71 -9.77 -43.79 18.51
CA HIS A 71 -9.08 -45.05 18.80
C HIS A 71 -9.09 -46.01 17.60
N ARG A 72 -10.02 -45.86 16.65
CA ARG A 72 -10.07 -46.68 15.43
C ARG A 72 -9.13 -46.20 14.32
N SER A 73 -8.54 -45.02 14.43
CA SER A 73 -7.59 -44.50 13.45
C SER A 73 -6.19 -44.36 14.03
N SER A 74 -5.70 -45.40 14.73
CA SER A 74 -4.27 -45.61 14.95
C SER A 74 -3.59 -45.99 13.62
N HIS A 75 -3.66 -45.12 12.62
CA HIS A 75 -2.82 -45.27 11.44
C HIS A 75 -1.38 -45.12 11.93
N PRO A 76 -0.47 -46.05 11.62
CA PRO A 76 0.91 -45.93 12.02
C PRO A 76 1.44 -44.59 11.49
N LYS A 77 1.82 -43.68 12.40
CA LYS A 77 2.44 -42.42 12.03
C LYS A 77 3.74 -42.76 11.33
N LYS A 78 3.78 -42.63 10.00
CA LYS A 78 4.99 -42.85 9.20
C LYS A 78 6.12 -42.01 9.79
N THR A 79 7.07 -42.65 10.43
CA THR A 79 8.31 -42.02 10.87
C THR A 79 8.99 -41.46 9.64
N ARG A 80 9.11 -40.14 9.59
CA ARG A 80 9.80 -39.46 8.48
C ARG A 80 11.30 -39.60 8.73
N ASN A 81 12.02 -40.20 7.78
CA ASN A 81 13.47 -40.45 7.88
C ASN A 81 14.33 -39.18 7.70
N TYR A 82 13.73 -38.01 7.65
CA TYR A 82 14.45 -36.74 7.65
C TYR A 82 14.35 -36.10 9.04
N PRO A 83 15.41 -35.43 9.51
CA PRO A 83 15.34 -34.69 10.76
C PRO A 83 14.21 -33.67 10.62
N ILE A 84 13.22 -33.77 11.52
CA ILE A 84 12.28 -32.68 11.76
C ILE A 84 13.16 -31.46 11.96
N ARG A 85 13.00 -30.45 11.10
CA ARG A 85 13.66 -29.16 11.23
C ARG A 85 13.23 -28.62 12.60
N GLY A 86 14.01 -28.94 13.64
CA GLY A 86 13.70 -28.60 15.01
C GLY A 86 13.44 -27.11 15.05
N THR A 87 12.27 -26.72 15.53
CA THR A 87 11.72 -25.35 15.63
C THR A 87 12.72 -24.26 15.26
N SER A 88 13.03 -24.14 13.97
CA SER A 88 13.98 -23.13 13.47
C SER A 88 13.26 -21.80 13.26
N HIS A 89 11.95 -21.78 13.55
CA HIS A 89 11.21 -20.57 13.76
C HIS A 89 11.57 -20.08 15.16
N HIS A 90 12.49 -19.12 15.22
CA HIS A 90 12.44 -18.11 16.27
C HIS A 90 11.00 -17.61 16.31
N GLN A 91 10.18 -18.12 17.24
CA GLN A 91 8.89 -17.51 17.49
C GLN A 91 9.24 -16.10 17.99
N PRO A 92 8.85 -15.03 17.29
CA PRO A 92 8.97 -13.71 17.87
C PRO A 92 8.20 -13.74 19.20
N ALA A 93 8.81 -13.21 20.26
CA ALA A 93 8.18 -13.16 21.56
C ALA A 93 6.78 -12.56 21.42
N ALA A 94 5.78 -13.17 22.07
CA ALA A 94 4.41 -12.70 21.99
C ALA A 94 4.36 -11.20 22.32
N PRO A 95 3.64 -10.38 21.53
CA PRO A 95 3.58 -8.94 21.75
C PRO A 95 3.05 -8.68 23.16
N LYS A 96 3.82 -7.95 23.97
CA LYS A 96 3.38 -7.54 25.30
C LYS A 96 2.21 -6.56 25.12
N LEU A 97 1.08 -6.83 25.78
CA LEU A 97 -0.12 -5.98 25.74
C LEU A 97 0.12 -4.60 26.37
N ILE A 98 1.12 -4.49 27.24
CA ILE A 98 1.51 -3.25 27.90
C ILE A 98 2.78 -2.74 27.20
N PRO A 99 2.76 -1.54 26.58
CA PRO A 99 3.96 -0.94 26.05
C PRO A 99 4.91 -0.62 27.21
N THR A 100 6.13 -1.15 27.15
CA THR A 100 7.20 -0.69 28.05
C THR A 100 7.45 0.79 27.79
N PRO A 101 7.67 1.62 28.83
CA PRO A 101 8.01 3.02 28.64
C PRO A 101 9.24 3.11 27.72
N VAL A 102 9.04 3.72 26.55
CA VAL A 102 10.07 3.85 25.52
C VAL A 102 10.91 5.06 25.91
N GLU A 103 12.19 4.83 26.19
CA GLU A 103 13.14 5.93 26.35
C GLU A 103 13.23 6.71 25.03
N PRO A 104 13.13 8.05 25.05
CA PRO A 104 13.24 8.84 23.84
C PRO A 104 14.62 8.62 23.21
N LEU A 105 14.64 8.33 21.91
CA LEU A 105 15.87 8.15 21.16
C LEU A 105 16.70 9.45 21.19
N ALA A 106 18.02 9.33 21.19
CA ALA A 106 18.92 10.47 21.12
C ALA A 106 18.58 11.37 19.92
N GLU A 107 18.67 12.69 20.11
CA GLU A 107 18.28 13.69 19.09
C GLU A 107 19.04 13.51 17.77
N GLU A 108 20.25 12.96 17.80
CA GLU A 108 21.04 12.67 16.60
C GLU A 108 20.44 11.60 15.69
N LEU A 109 19.59 10.74 16.26
CA LEU A 109 18.87 9.68 15.55
C LEU A 109 17.47 10.15 15.11
N CYS A 110 17.06 11.34 15.56
CA CYS A 110 15.75 11.88 15.23
C CYS A 110 15.81 12.64 13.90
N ALA A 111 14.82 12.41 13.05
CA ALA A 111 14.69 13.15 11.81
C ALA A 111 14.43 14.64 12.13
N PRO A 112 15.03 15.57 11.37
CA PRO A 112 14.76 16.99 11.54
C PRO A 112 13.27 17.29 11.30
N ASN A 113 12.68 18.18 12.11
CA ASN A 113 11.30 18.65 11.97
C ASN A 113 11.15 19.60 10.76
N LEU A 114 11.41 19.08 9.57
CA LEU A 114 11.32 19.79 8.30
C LEU A 114 9.98 19.48 7.61
N PRO A 115 9.49 20.39 6.74
CA PRO A 115 8.23 20.18 6.00
C PRO A 115 8.34 19.08 4.93
N TYR A 116 9.54 18.57 4.68
CA TYR A 116 9.82 17.47 3.77
C TYR A 116 10.85 16.51 4.40
N PHE A 117 10.89 15.29 3.88
CA PHE A 117 11.84 14.27 4.31
C PHE A 117 12.35 13.47 3.10
N VAL A 118 13.62 13.06 3.13
CA VAL A 118 14.22 12.24 2.07
C VAL A 118 14.51 10.85 2.62
N THR A 119 13.71 9.87 2.19
CA THR A 119 13.83 8.50 2.68
C THR A 119 15.01 7.77 2.02
N ARG A 120 15.87 7.12 2.81
CA ARG A 120 17.01 6.34 2.31
C ARG A 120 16.60 5.11 1.48
N THR A 121 17.53 4.60 0.69
CA THR A 121 17.38 3.31 -0.01
C THR A 121 17.43 2.14 0.98
N PRO A 122 16.98 0.93 0.59
CA PRO A 122 17.16 -0.26 1.42
C PRO A 122 18.63 -0.58 1.73
N SER A 123 19.56 -0.08 0.90
CA SER A 123 21.01 -0.11 1.15
C SER A 123 21.50 0.96 2.14
N ASN A 124 20.58 1.73 2.77
CA ASN A 124 20.88 2.87 3.65
C ASN A 124 21.67 4.01 2.99
N GLU A 125 21.54 4.18 1.69
CA GLU A 125 22.18 5.25 0.91
C GLU A 125 21.20 6.37 0.57
N LEU A 126 21.74 7.56 0.28
CA LEU A 126 20.92 8.69 -0.17
C LEU A 126 20.43 8.44 -1.61
N PRO A 127 19.14 8.69 -1.91
CA PRO A 127 18.52 8.40 -3.21
C PRO A 127 18.86 9.45 -4.29
N ILE A 128 20.14 9.73 -4.49
CA ILE A 128 20.67 10.74 -5.43
C ILE A 128 21.29 10.03 -6.64
N TYR A 129 20.80 10.35 -7.84
CA TYR A 129 21.22 9.71 -9.07
C TYR A 129 21.67 10.72 -10.11
N THR A 130 22.76 10.43 -10.81
CA THR A 130 23.18 11.19 -12.00
C THR A 130 22.57 10.56 -13.24
N LEU A 131 21.93 11.37 -14.07
CA LEU A 131 21.35 10.94 -15.35
C LEU A 131 22.08 11.64 -16.49
N ARG A 132 22.30 10.90 -17.57
CA ARG A 132 22.82 11.44 -18.84
C ARG A 132 21.76 11.30 -19.91
N LYS A 133 21.48 12.38 -20.63
CA LYS A 133 20.49 12.43 -21.73
C LYS A 133 21.14 13.07 -22.97
N ARG A 134 20.44 13.02 -24.11
CA ARG A 134 20.91 13.58 -25.40
C ARG A 134 22.33 13.12 -25.74
N GLY A 135 22.55 11.81 -25.76
CA GLY A 135 23.86 11.21 -26.08
C GLY A 135 24.97 11.48 -25.05
N GLY A 136 24.65 11.99 -23.86
CA GLY A 136 25.62 12.28 -22.81
C GLY A 136 25.84 13.76 -22.53
N ASN A 137 25.45 14.64 -23.45
CA ASN A 137 25.64 16.08 -23.31
C ASN A 137 24.80 16.67 -22.17
N MET A 138 23.57 16.19 -21.99
CA MET A 138 22.67 16.71 -20.95
C MET A 138 22.80 15.88 -19.67
N LEU A 139 23.65 16.35 -18.76
CA LEU A 139 23.78 15.81 -17.41
C LEU A 139 22.70 16.38 -16.50
N LEU A 140 22.08 15.53 -15.69
CA LEU A 140 21.08 15.90 -14.70
C LEU A 140 21.39 15.18 -13.38
N THR A 141 21.03 15.78 -12.25
CA THR A 141 21.03 15.14 -10.94
C THR A 141 19.60 15.01 -10.47
N ARG A 142 19.18 13.81 -10.05
CA ARG A 142 17.82 13.53 -9.61
C ARG A 142 17.83 13.03 -8.17
N VAL A 143 17.02 13.66 -7.33
CA VAL A 143 16.73 13.23 -5.96
C VAL A 143 15.39 12.52 -5.96
N LYS A 144 15.34 11.29 -5.42
CA LYS A 144 14.14 10.46 -5.33
C LYS A 144 13.69 10.29 -3.87
N LYS A 145 12.54 9.62 -3.68
CA LYS A 145 11.99 9.25 -2.35
C LYS A 145 11.83 10.47 -1.42
N ILE A 146 11.21 11.52 -1.94
CA ILE A 146 10.92 12.74 -1.19
C ILE A 146 9.48 12.66 -0.72
N ASP A 147 9.31 12.84 0.58
CA ASP A 147 8.02 12.89 1.27
C ASP A 147 7.76 14.32 1.73
N GLY A 148 6.50 14.77 1.77
CA GLY A 148 6.13 16.13 2.21
C GLY A 148 6.23 17.21 1.13
N LYS A 149 6.57 18.45 1.54
CA LYS A 149 6.60 19.63 0.66
C LYS A 149 7.87 19.70 -0.19
N ILE A 150 7.77 19.20 -1.43
CA ILE A 150 8.90 19.08 -2.37
C ILE A 150 9.40 20.45 -2.86
N GLU A 151 8.54 21.46 -2.86
CA GLU A 151 8.87 22.82 -3.31
C GLU A 151 9.94 23.45 -2.41
N ASP A 152 9.81 23.29 -1.09
CA ASP A 152 10.77 23.77 -0.10
C ASP A 152 12.16 23.13 -0.31
N LEU A 153 12.21 21.80 -0.52
CA LEU A 153 13.48 21.11 -0.83
C LEU A 153 14.11 21.61 -2.13
N ARG A 154 13.31 21.82 -3.18
CA ARG A 154 13.81 22.38 -4.46
C ARG A 154 14.43 23.75 -4.23
N ASP A 155 13.74 24.62 -3.51
CA ASP A 155 14.15 26.00 -3.32
C ASP A 155 15.40 26.10 -2.45
N GLU A 156 15.52 25.28 -1.40
CA GLU A 156 16.76 25.20 -0.63
C GLU A 156 17.93 24.64 -1.44
N LEU A 157 17.73 23.59 -2.24
CA LEU A 157 18.76 23.05 -3.12
C LEU A 157 19.18 24.09 -4.17
N ARG A 158 18.22 24.86 -4.69
CA ARG A 158 18.47 25.96 -5.63
C ARG A 158 19.34 27.03 -4.99
N VAL A 159 19.02 27.46 -3.77
CA VAL A 159 19.79 28.46 -3.01
C VAL A 159 21.19 27.92 -2.67
N HIS A 160 21.29 26.69 -2.18
CA HIS A 160 22.57 26.07 -1.79
C HIS A 160 23.52 25.87 -2.99
N LEU A 161 22.98 25.57 -4.17
CA LEU A 161 23.78 25.33 -5.38
C LEU A 161 23.96 26.57 -6.26
N GLY A 162 23.23 27.66 -5.98
CA GLY A 162 23.22 28.87 -6.80
C GLY A 162 22.57 28.68 -8.18
N LEU A 163 21.54 27.83 -8.27
CA LEU A 163 20.88 27.50 -9.53
C LEU A 163 19.73 28.46 -9.87
N GLY A 164 19.40 28.56 -11.16
CA GLY A 164 18.21 29.28 -11.63
C GLY A 164 16.92 28.47 -11.46
N GLU A 165 15.76 29.13 -11.57
CA GLU A 165 14.43 28.49 -11.49
C GLU A 165 14.22 27.41 -12.54
N LYS A 166 14.74 27.63 -13.75
CA LYS A 166 14.59 26.69 -14.87
C LYS A 166 15.51 25.48 -14.74
N GLU A 167 16.49 25.56 -13.85
CA GLU A 167 17.50 24.50 -13.66
C GLU A 167 17.07 23.49 -12.61
N ALA A 168 16.24 23.91 -11.66
CA ALA A 168 15.65 23.04 -10.64
C ALA A 168 14.15 22.82 -10.94
N VAL A 169 13.81 21.64 -11.45
CA VAL A 169 12.43 21.30 -11.86
C VAL A 169 11.90 20.15 -11.02
N ILE A 170 10.63 20.24 -10.62
CA ILE A 170 9.94 19.18 -9.90
C ILE A 170 9.13 18.34 -10.88
N ASN A 171 9.27 17.03 -10.80
CA ASN A 171 8.34 16.12 -11.44
C ASN A 171 7.20 15.77 -10.48
N ARG A 172 6.07 16.49 -10.59
CA ARG A 172 4.90 16.35 -9.70
C ARG A 172 4.22 14.97 -9.72
N ILE A 173 4.42 14.17 -10.76
CA ILE A 173 3.84 12.82 -10.83
C ILE A 173 4.65 11.84 -9.97
N THR A 174 5.97 12.00 -9.95
CA THR A 174 6.87 11.05 -9.27
C THR A 174 7.51 11.63 -8.01
N ASN A 175 7.21 12.88 -7.67
CA ASN A 175 7.77 13.61 -6.55
C ASN A 175 9.30 13.61 -6.52
N HIS A 176 9.91 13.79 -7.70
CA HIS A 176 11.36 13.86 -7.84
C HIS A 176 11.79 15.30 -8.10
N VAL A 177 12.86 15.73 -7.45
CA VAL A 177 13.56 16.97 -7.79
C VAL A 177 14.63 16.65 -8.83
N VAL A 178 14.61 17.37 -9.95
CA VAL A 178 15.55 17.23 -11.06
C VAL A 178 16.32 18.52 -11.20
N LEU A 179 17.63 18.44 -11.02
CA LEU A 179 18.57 19.54 -11.18
C LEU A 179 19.32 19.36 -12.49
N LYS A 180 19.45 20.43 -13.26
CA LYS A 180 20.31 20.46 -14.45
C LYS A 180 21.77 20.50 -14.03
N GLY A 181 22.62 19.68 -14.63
CA GLY A 181 24.05 19.61 -14.32
C GLY A 181 24.44 18.46 -13.38
N HIS A 182 25.74 18.39 -13.11
CA HIS A 182 26.35 17.37 -12.25
C HIS A 182 26.54 17.92 -10.83
N HIS A 183 25.55 17.71 -9.97
CA HIS A 183 25.49 18.27 -8.61
C HIS A 183 25.43 17.19 -7.52
N ARG A 184 25.52 15.90 -7.87
CA ARG A 184 25.49 14.79 -6.91
C ARG A 184 26.34 15.02 -5.66
N PRO A 185 27.64 15.36 -5.73
CA PRO A 185 28.46 15.49 -4.52
C PRO A 185 27.99 16.62 -3.59
N LYS A 186 27.59 17.76 -4.16
CA LYS A 186 27.09 18.90 -3.38
C LYS A 186 25.74 18.60 -2.72
N VAL A 187 24.83 17.95 -3.46
CA VAL A 187 23.53 17.52 -2.94
C VAL A 187 23.70 16.46 -1.85
N GLU A 188 24.66 15.55 -2.04
CA GLU A 188 24.96 14.51 -1.06
C GLU A 188 25.50 15.11 0.24
N GLN A 189 26.41 16.08 0.14
CA GLN A 189 26.90 16.82 1.30
C GLN A 189 25.76 17.52 2.05
N PHE A 190 24.92 18.28 1.34
CA PHE A 190 23.77 18.98 1.92
C PHE A 190 22.79 18.05 2.68
N LEU A 191 22.46 16.90 2.09
CA LEU A 191 21.53 15.95 2.71
C LEU A 191 22.16 15.22 3.90
N ARG A 192 23.47 14.95 3.86
CA ARG A 192 24.20 14.36 5.00
C ARG A 192 24.29 15.32 6.18
N GLU A 193 24.56 16.59 5.94
CA GLU A 193 24.60 17.64 6.98
C GLU A 193 23.28 17.75 7.74
N ARG A 194 22.17 17.54 7.03
CA ARG A 194 20.81 17.56 7.61
C ARG A 194 20.37 16.23 8.22
N LYS A 195 21.23 15.21 8.22
CA LYS A 195 21.01 13.88 8.81
C LYS A 195 19.76 13.15 8.26
N PHE A 196 19.51 13.25 6.95
CA PHE A 196 18.51 12.42 6.24
C PHE A 196 19.02 11.00 5.96
#